data_AF-A0A437GZK6-F1
#
_entry.id   AF-A0A437GZK6-F1
#
_cell.length_a   1.000
_cell.length_b   1.000
_cell.length_c   1.000
_cell.angle_alpha   90.00
_cell.angle_beta   90.00
_cell.angle_gamma   90.00
#
_symmetry.space_group_name_H-M   'P 1'
#
loop_
_entity.id
_entity.type
_entity.pdbx_description
1 polymer ?
#
loop_
_entity_poly.entity_id
_entity_poly.type
_entity_poly.pdbx_seq_one_letter_code
_entity_poly.pdbx_strand_id
1 'polypeptide(L)'
;MAVIDDPNIDDPVTRITFARWLCKIFIGILVKETTLDFDRKDRAQGKIVDHFFLEDFFHAQLILQTARKKSVFQCLHGSFPCSVYMYRISPDETYGQFDLSTSIAGHSIAMRIGPIGVIFVNDGGLQLHVDMKGPLGLDGRDLHPVQFSEIAARVHYKAGLRDATHTYTSWETPDLLTVEQVAVRPYTDILVEGGARRIFRPWDDIECAEAISRYRIADWGPVYDPATGMFTTTLGNGSGEVLSLSTLLIQP
;
A
#
# COMPACT_ATOMS: atom_id res chain seq x y z
N MET A 1 -9.79 -15.85 22.38
CA MET A 1 -9.09 -15.22 21.24
C MET A 1 -8.38 -14.01 21.82
N ALA A 2 -7.06 -14.05 21.97
CA ALA A 2 -6.33 -12.91 22.54
C ALA A 2 -6.42 -11.76 21.51
N VAL A 3 -7.06 -10.66 21.92
CA VAL A 3 -6.97 -9.41 21.19
C VAL A 3 -5.50 -8.99 21.32
N ILE A 4 -4.82 -8.74 20.19
CA ILE A 4 -3.47 -8.18 20.23
C ILE A 4 -3.68 -6.71 20.60
N ASP A 5 -3.69 -6.41 21.89
CA ASP A 5 -4.05 -5.08 22.40
C ASP A 5 -3.02 -4.01 22.00
N ASP A 6 -1.77 -4.39 21.70
CA ASP A 6 -0.73 -3.50 21.14
C ASP A 6 0.40 -4.33 20.48
N PRO A 7 0.33 -4.62 19.15
CA PRO A 7 1.43 -5.29 18.48
C PRO A 7 2.66 -4.38 18.42
N ASN A 8 3.85 -4.94 18.62
CA ASN A 8 5.08 -4.23 18.27
C ASN A 8 5.15 -4.07 16.75
N ILE A 9 4.66 -2.94 16.24
CA ILE A 9 4.61 -2.66 14.79
C ILE A 9 5.99 -2.53 14.15
N ASP A 10 7.06 -2.40 14.93
CA ASP A 10 8.44 -2.37 14.44
C ASP A 10 9.09 -3.75 14.37
N ASP A 11 8.47 -4.77 14.97
CA ASP A 11 8.96 -6.15 14.92
C ASP A 11 8.76 -6.76 13.50
N PRO A 12 9.83 -7.24 12.84
CA PRO A 12 9.73 -7.85 11.51
C PRO A 12 8.78 -9.05 11.46
N VAL A 13 8.68 -9.84 12.54
CA VAL A 13 7.77 -11.00 12.60
C VAL A 13 6.32 -10.55 12.59
N THR A 14 6.00 -9.48 13.32
CA THR A 14 4.70 -8.84 13.32
C THR A 14 4.36 -8.29 11.93
N ARG A 15 5.28 -7.53 11.31
CA ARG A 15 5.09 -6.95 9.96
C ARG A 15 4.80 -8.02 8.91
N ILE A 16 5.60 -9.09 8.84
CA ILE A 16 5.37 -10.18 7.86
C ILE A 16 4.08 -10.96 8.16
N THR A 17 3.63 -11.00 9.41
CA THR A 17 2.35 -11.61 9.78
C THR A 17 1.18 -10.83 9.20
N PHE A 18 1.17 -9.50 9.39
CA PHE A 18 0.14 -8.66 8.78
C PHE A 18 0.23 -8.65 7.25
N ALA A 19 1.44 -8.57 6.69
CA ALA A 19 1.66 -8.66 5.25
C ALA A 19 1.05 -9.93 4.64
N ARG A 20 1.26 -11.10 5.28
CA ARG A 20 0.64 -12.36 4.87
C ARG A 20 -0.89 -12.30 4.88
N TRP A 21 -1.48 -11.75 5.94
CA TRP A 21 -2.94 -11.63 6.06
C TRP A 21 -3.51 -10.72 4.99
N LEU A 22 -2.97 -9.51 4.84
CA LEU A 22 -3.42 -8.56 3.82
C LEU A 22 -3.21 -9.12 2.41
N CYS A 23 -2.07 -9.75 2.14
CA CYS A 23 -1.80 -10.44 0.87
C CYS A 23 -2.86 -11.51 0.57
N LYS A 24 -3.18 -12.37 1.54
CA LYS A 24 -4.21 -13.42 1.39
C LYS A 24 -5.60 -12.82 1.12
N ILE A 25 -5.98 -11.79 1.86
CA ILE A 25 -7.26 -11.09 1.66
C ILE A 25 -7.32 -10.48 0.27
N PHE A 26 -6.23 -9.82 -0.15
CA PHE A 26 -6.15 -9.18 -1.44
C PHE A 26 -6.22 -10.17 -2.61
N ILE A 27 -5.51 -11.30 -2.53
CA ILE A 27 -5.67 -12.38 -3.53
C ILE A 27 -7.10 -12.90 -3.55
N GLY A 28 -7.75 -13.05 -2.39
CA GLY A 28 -9.15 -13.46 -2.33
C GLY A 28 -10.09 -12.49 -3.07
N ILE A 29 -9.86 -11.18 -2.91
CA ILE A 29 -10.57 -10.13 -3.66
C ILE A 29 -10.30 -10.29 -5.16
N LEU A 30 -9.03 -10.40 -5.57
CA LEU A 30 -8.64 -10.50 -6.98
C LEU A 30 -9.21 -11.74 -7.67
N VAL A 31 -9.15 -12.90 -7.01
CA VAL A 31 -9.77 -14.13 -7.51
C VAL A 31 -11.26 -13.88 -7.73
N LYS A 32 -11.94 -13.17 -6.82
CA LYS A 32 -13.34 -12.82 -7.02
C LYS A 32 -13.54 -11.90 -8.23
N GLU A 33 -12.74 -10.84 -8.36
CA GLU A 33 -12.81 -9.89 -9.48
C GLU A 33 -12.63 -10.59 -10.84
N THR A 34 -11.71 -11.55 -10.97
CA THR A 34 -11.52 -12.33 -12.21
C THR A 34 -12.73 -13.21 -12.58
N THR A 35 -13.63 -13.51 -11.64
CA THR A 35 -14.86 -14.27 -11.95
C THR A 35 -16.05 -13.39 -12.32
N LEU A 36 -16.01 -12.10 -11.95
CA LEU A 36 -17.11 -11.17 -12.13
C LEU A 36 -17.05 -10.52 -13.51
N ASP A 37 -18.21 -10.45 -14.18
CA ASP A 37 -18.36 -9.74 -15.45
C ASP A 37 -18.23 -8.23 -15.21
N PHE A 38 -17.49 -7.54 -16.08
CA PHE A 38 -17.33 -6.08 -16.01
C PHE A 38 -18.68 -5.37 -16.12
N ASP A 39 -19.50 -5.76 -17.09
CA ASP A 39 -20.91 -5.42 -17.16
C ASP A 39 -21.76 -6.70 -17.05
N ARG A 40 -22.58 -6.78 -16.00
CA ARG A 40 -23.51 -7.91 -15.79
C ARG A 40 -24.62 -7.95 -16.83
N LYS A 41 -24.94 -6.81 -17.47
CA LYS A 41 -25.94 -6.71 -18.53
C LYS A 41 -25.37 -7.08 -19.89
N ASP A 42 -24.06 -6.94 -20.08
CA ASP A 42 -23.36 -7.27 -21.31
C ASP A 42 -22.07 -8.08 -21.04
N ARG A 43 -22.24 -9.41 -21.07
CA ARG A 43 -21.14 -10.36 -20.80
C ARG A 43 -20.05 -10.36 -21.87
N ALA A 44 -20.26 -9.73 -23.03
CA ALA A 44 -19.25 -9.67 -24.08
C ALA A 44 -18.08 -8.74 -23.72
N GLN A 45 -18.25 -7.84 -22.74
CA GLN A 45 -17.21 -6.91 -22.29
C GLN A 45 -16.13 -7.57 -21.41
N GLY A 46 -16.27 -8.87 -21.12
CA GLY A 46 -15.26 -9.62 -20.37
C GLY A 46 -15.37 -9.47 -18.85
N LYS A 47 -14.29 -9.81 -18.17
CA LYS A 47 -14.17 -9.81 -16.70
C LYS A 47 -13.64 -8.47 -16.19
N ILE A 48 -13.89 -8.16 -14.92
CA ILE A 48 -13.37 -6.93 -14.29
C ILE A 48 -11.83 -6.93 -14.33
N VAL A 49 -11.21 -8.10 -14.21
CA VAL A 49 -9.76 -8.30 -14.30
C VAL A 49 -9.47 -9.52 -15.17
N ASP A 50 -8.49 -9.39 -16.07
CA ASP A 50 -8.03 -10.50 -16.92
C ASP A 50 -7.27 -11.57 -16.12
N HIS A 51 -7.29 -12.83 -16.56
CA HIS A 51 -6.63 -13.92 -15.82
C HIS A 51 -5.09 -13.79 -15.81
N PHE A 52 -4.50 -13.23 -16.87
CA PHE A 52 -3.05 -12.97 -16.94
C PHE A 52 -2.59 -11.96 -15.90
N PHE A 53 -3.50 -11.13 -15.37
CA PHE A 53 -3.21 -10.20 -14.27
C PHE A 53 -2.71 -10.92 -13.01
N LEU A 54 -3.10 -12.18 -12.80
CA LEU A 54 -2.62 -12.97 -11.65
C LEU A 54 -1.15 -13.36 -11.76
N GLU A 55 -0.55 -13.31 -12.96
CA GLU A 55 0.88 -13.58 -13.15
C GLU A 55 1.73 -12.47 -12.51
N ASP A 56 1.24 -11.23 -12.50
CA ASP A 56 1.89 -10.09 -11.84
C ASP A 56 1.85 -10.17 -10.30
N PHE A 57 1.19 -11.20 -9.74
CA PHE A 57 1.13 -11.49 -8.31
C PHE A 57 2.19 -12.48 -7.84
N PHE A 58 3.23 -12.74 -8.63
CA PHE A 58 4.36 -13.57 -8.22
C PHE A 58 4.94 -13.17 -6.84
N HIS A 59 5.13 -11.88 -6.59
CA HIS A 59 5.58 -11.37 -5.29
C HIS A 59 4.68 -11.82 -4.11
N ALA A 60 3.37 -11.84 -4.33
CA ALA A 60 2.40 -12.26 -3.33
C ALA A 60 2.52 -13.75 -3.03
N GLN A 61 2.86 -14.57 -4.03
CA GLN A 61 3.18 -15.98 -3.81
C GLN A 61 4.38 -16.14 -2.88
N LEU A 62 5.46 -15.37 -3.07
CA LEU A 62 6.65 -15.40 -2.20
C LEU A 62 6.30 -15.08 -0.74
N ILE A 63 5.48 -14.06 -0.52
CA ILE A 63 4.99 -13.70 0.82
C ILE A 63 4.14 -14.82 1.43
N LEU A 64 3.26 -15.45 0.65
CA LEU A 64 2.42 -16.54 1.15
C LEU A 64 3.21 -17.83 1.45
N GLN A 65 4.32 -18.09 0.76
CA GLN A 65 5.18 -19.24 1.05
C GLN A 65 5.77 -19.20 2.47
N THR A 66 5.91 -18.00 3.06
CA THR A 66 6.38 -17.82 4.44
C THR A 66 5.44 -18.41 5.50
N ALA A 67 4.20 -18.77 5.13
CA ALA A 67 3.29 -19.51 6.00
C ALA A 67 3.55 -21.03 5.99
N ARG A 68 4.13 -21.56 4.92
CA ARG A 68 4.41 -23.00 4.76
C ARG A 68 5.75 -23.41 5.36
N LYS A 69 6.75 -22.53 5.24
CA LYS A 69 8.15 -22.87 5.52
C LYS A 69 8.89 -21.64 6.04
N LYS A 70 9.96 -21.86 6.80
CA LYS A 70 10.90 -20.77 7.13
C LYS A 70 11.40 -20.16 5.83
N SER A 71 11.34 -18.84 5.72
CA SER A 71 11.79 -18.11 4.54
C SER A 71 12.83 -17.08 4.88
N VAL A 72 13.85 -16.96 4.04
CA VAL A 72 14.87 -15.91 4.11
C VAL A 72 14.82 -15.13 2.80
N PHE A 73 14.74 -13.81 2.91
CA PHE A 73 14.70 -12.90 1.78
C PHE A 73 15.97 -12.07 1.75
N GLN A 74 16.62 -12.05 0.58
CA GLN A 74 17.69 -11.13 0.24
C GLN A 74 17.11 -10.11 -0.74
N CYS A 75 16.55 -9.03 -0.18
CA CYS A 75 15.89 -7.98 -0.96
C CYS A 75 16.84 -6.83 -1.27
N LEU A 76 16.64 -6.22 -2.44
CA LEU A 76 17.31 -4.98 -2.84
C LEU A 76 16.75 -3.78 -2.07
N HIS A 77 15.49 -3.87 -1.62
CA HIS A 77 14.79 -2.83 -0.88
C HIS A 77 14.06 -3.45 0.32
N GLY A 78 14.31 -2.90 1.51
CA GLY A 78 13.70 -3.39 2.75
C GLY A 78 14.00 -4.86 3.08
N SER A 79 13.20 -5.41 3.98
CA SER A 79 13.40 -6.76 4.54
C SER A 79 12.59 -7.86 3.85
N PHE A 80 11.60 -7.50 3.04
CA PHE A 80 10.65 -8.41 2.41
C PHE A 80 10.37 -7.99 0.96
N PRO A 81 9.97 -8.92 0.07
CA PRO A 81 9.63 -8.60 -1.32
C PRO A 81 8.24 -7.97 -1.45
N CYS A 82 7.93 -7.03 -0.56
CA CYS A 82 6.72 -6.23 -0.53
C CYS A 82 6.97 -4.98 0.32
N SER A 83 6.15 -3.96 0.12
CA SER A 83 6.14 -2.78 0.99
C SER A 83 5.02 -2.89 2.00
N VAL A 84 5.35 -2.68 3.27
CA VAL A 84 4.40 -2.79 4.39
C VAL A 84 4.60 -1.60 5.31
N TYR A 85 3.51 -0.85 5.50
CA TYR A 85 3.47 0.27 6.44
C TYR A 85 2.51 -0.05 7.57
N MET A 86 2.88 0.28 8.80
CA MET A 86 2.08 0.05 9.99
C MET A 86 1.99 1.30 10.87
N TYR A 87 0.82 1.53 11.44
CA TYR A 87 0.50 2.73 12.22
C TYR A 87 -0.32 2.36 13.45
N ARG A 88 -0.16 3.10 14.54
CA ARG A 88 -1.13 3.08 15.64
C ARG A 88 -2.24 4.07 15.32
N ILE A 89 -3.48 3.66 15.47
CA ILE A 89 -4.64 4.48 15.16
C ILE A 89 -5.37 4.85 16.43
N SER A 90 -5.55 6.14 16.64
CA SER A 90 -6.36 6.62 17.77
C SER A 90 -7.83 6.22 17.56
N PRO A 91 -8.52 5.79 18.63
CA PRO A 91 -9.95 5.51 18.55
C PRO A 91 -10.72 6.81 18.30
N ASP A 92 -11.69 6.75 17.38
CA ASP A 92 -12.63 7.83 17.12
C ASP A 92 -14.00 7.21 16.81
N GLU A 93 -15.04 7.61 17.53
CA GLU A 93 -16.39 7.05 17.39
C GLU A 93 -17.02 7.34 16.02
N THR A 94 -16.68 8.49 15.41
CA THR A 94 -17.18 8.94 14.11
C THR A 94 -16.76 7.99 12.99
N TYR A 95 -15.54 7.47 13.08
CA TYR A 95 -14.95 6.60 12.05
C TYR A 95 -15.08 5.12 12.38
N GLY A 96 -15.64 4.75 13.53
CA GLY A 96 -15.75 3.36 13.97
C GLY A 96 -14.39 2.68 14.17
N GLN A 97 -14.35 1.35 14.09
CA GLN A 97 -13.14 0.55 14.40
C GLN A 97 -12.58 -0.22 13.20
N PHE A 98 -13.19 -0.09 12.02
CA PHE A 98 -12.78 -0.82 10.82
C PHE A 98 -12.83 0.07 9.60
N ASP A 99 -11.82 -0.04 8.74
CA ASP A 99 -11.83 0.51 7.38
C ASP A 99 -10.99 -0.38 6.46
N LEU A 100 -11.35 -0.45 5.18
CA LEU A 100 -10.69 -1.25 4.16
C LEU A 100 -10.72 -0.52 2.82
N SER A 101 -9.54 -0.28 2.25
CA SER A 101 -9.38 0.24 0.90
C SER A 101 -8.47 -0.64 0.05
N THR A 102 -8.73 -0.67 -1.25
CA THR A 102 -7.91 -1.40 -2.22
C THR A 102 -7.61 -0.53 -3.43
N SER A 103 -6.45 -0.78 -4.03
CA SER A 103 -6.10 -0.34 -5.37
C SER A 103 -5.70 -1.58 -6.16
N ILE A 104 -6.62 -2.07 -6.99
CA ILE A 104 -6.40 -3.26 -7.81
C ILE A 104 -5.24 -3.01 -8.78
N ALA A 105 -5.29 -1.90 -9.53
CA ALA A 105 -4.23 -1.52 -10.47
C ALA A 105 -2.87 -1.25 -9.79
N GLY A 106 -2.87 -0.69 -8.58
CA GLY A 106 -1.64 -0.47 -7.80
C GLY A 106 -1.20 -1.68 -6.96
N HIS A 107 -1.90 -2.81 -7.04
CA HIS A 107 -1.64 -4.03 -6.29
C HIS A 107 -1.48 -3.79 -4.78
N SER A 108 -2.36 -2.96 -4.20
CA SER A 108 -2.27 -2.56 -2.79
C SER A 108 -3.60 -2.63 -2.05
N ILE A 109 -3.50 -2.84 -0.75
CA ILE A 109 -4.62 -2.95 0.19
C ILE A 109 -4.23 -2.25 1.49
N ALA A 110 -5.13 -1.46 2.05
CA ALA A 110 -4.99 -0.86 3.36
C ALA A 110 -6.16 -1.28 4.24
N MET A 111 -5.88 -1.53 5.51
CA MET A 111 -6.86 -1.99 6.46
C MET A 111 -6.58 -1.37 7.82
N ARG A 112 -7.63 -0.83 8.43
CA ARG A 112 -7.64 -0.44 9.84
C ARG A 112 -8.51 -1.41 10.61
N ILE A 113 -7.98 -1.95 11.71
CA ILE A 113 -8.72 -2.79 12.66
C ILE A 113 -8.37 -2.32 14.07
N GLY A 114 -9.35 -1.71 14.75
CA GLY A 114 -9.18 -1.12 16.06
C GLY A 114 -8.02 -0.11 16.08
N PRO A 115 -7.01 -0.31 16.94
CA PRO A 115 -5.88 0.60 17.07
C PRO A 115 -4.77 0.38 16.03
N ILE A 116 -4.96 -0.47 15.02
CA ILE A 116 -3.91 -0.84 14.07
C ILE A 116 -4.33 -0.46 12.66
N GLY A 117 -3.48 0.28 11.96
CA GLY A 117 -3.57 0.55 10.53
C GLY A 117 -2.43 -0.14 9.79
N VAL A 118 -2.72 -0.91 8.74
CA VAL A 118 -1.71 -1.58 7.92
C VAL A 118 -1.97 -1.31 6.46
N ILE A 119 -0.90 -1.01 5.71
CA ILE A 119 -0.93 -0.90 4.25
C ILE A 119 0.05 -1.90 3.67
N PHE A 120 -0.40 -2.72 2.73
CA PHE A 120 0.41 -3.68 1.99
C PHE A 120 0.43 -3.31 0.51
N VAL A 121 1.61 -3.39 -0.11
CA VAL A 121 1.81 -3.24 -1.55
C VAL A 121 2.59 -4.43 -2.09
N ASN A 122 2.05 -5.06 -3.13
CA ASN A 122 2.68 -6.21 -3.80
C ASN A 122 3.68 -5.75 -4.88
N ASP A 123 4.81 -5.18 -4.46
CA ASP A 123 5.72 -4.42 -5.34
C ASP A 123 7.21 -4.79 -5.19
N GLY A 124 7.53 -5.90 -4.55
CA GLY A 124 8.94 -6.27 -4.34
C GLY A 124 9.69 -5.29 -3.42
N GLY A 125 9.00 -4.40 -2.69
CA GLY A 125 9.64 -3.39 -1.85
C GLY A 125 10.00 -2.08 -2.59
N LEU A 126 9.57 -1.89 -3.85
CA LEU A 126 9.93 -0.70 -4.64
C LEU A 126 9.53 0.62 -3.97
N GLN A 127 8.43 0.67 -3.23
CA GLN A 127 8.03 1.89 -2.54
C GLN A 127 9.09 2.38 -1.54
N LEU A 128 9.81 1.44 -0.92
CA LEU A 128 10.86 1.68 0.09
C LEU A 128 12.18 2.15 -0.52
N HIS A 129 12.35 2.05 -1.84
CA HIS A 129 13.57 2.50 -2.53
C HIS A 129 13.81 4.01 -2.37
N VAL A 130 12.74 4.80 -2.39
CA VAL A 130 12.80 6.26 -2.31
C VAL A 130 12.77 6.74 -0.86
N ASP A 131 11.90 6.15 -0.04
CA ASP A 131 11.79 6.46 1.39
C ASP A 131 11.35 5.22 2.17
N MET A 132 12.25 4.73 3.03
CA MET A 132 12.02 3.57 3.88
C MET A 132 10.86 3.76 4.88
N LYS A 133 10.51 5.01 5.19
CA LYS A 133 9.42 5.34 6.14
C LYS A 133 8.11 5.71 5.44
N GLY A 134 8.01 5.48 4.12
CA GLY A 134 6.80 5.72 3.35
C GLY A 134 6.48 7.20 3.17
N PRO A 135 5.25 7.53 2.71
CA PRO A 135 4.84 8.92 2.52
C PRO A 135 5.03 9.75 3.80
N LEU A 136 5.75 10.88 3.67
CA LEU A 136 6.05 11.83 4.75
C LEU A 136 6.80 11.23 5.96
N GLY A 137 7.43 10.07 5.80
CA GLY A 137 8.21 9.43 6.86
C GLY A 137 7.39 9.02 8.08
N LEU A 138 6.10 8.69 7.88
CA LEU A 138 5.12 8.45 8.94
C LEU A 138 5.00 6.99 9.40
N ASP A 139 5.68 6.03 8.76
CA ASP A 139 5.64 4.64 9.20
C ASP A 139 6.02 4.50 10.69
N GLY A 140 5.23 3.73 11.43
CA GLY A 140 5.38 3.54 12.88
C GLY A 140 4.76 4.63 13.76
N ARG A 141 4.17 5.68 13.18
CA ARG A 141 3.57 6.80 13.94
C ARG A 141 2.15 6.52 14.38
N ASP A 142 1.72 7.33 15.35
CA ASP A 142 0.34 7.40 15.79
C ASP A 142 -0.44 8.36 14.89
N LEU A 143 -1.61 7.94 14.42
CA LEU A 143 -2.45 8.69 13.48
C LEU A 143 -3.91 8.71 13.89
N HIS A 144 -4.61 9.77 13.49
CA HIS A 144 -6.07 9.79 13.47
C HIS A 144 -6.61 8.95 12.30
N PRO A 145 -7.81 8.33 12.37
CA PRO A 145 -8.37 7.54 11.26
C PRO A 145 -8.37 8.27 9.91
N VAL A 146 -8.70 9.56 9.90
CA VAL A 146 -8.70 10.35 8.65
C VAL A 146 -7.30 10.51 8.03
N GLN A 147 -6.26 10.61 8.87
CA GLN A 147 -4.87 10.71 8.43
C GLN A 147 -4.42 9.38 7.82
N PHE A 148 -4.83 8.27 8.44
CA PHE A 148 -4.58 6.94 7.88
C PHE A 148 -5.22 6.77 6.50
N SER A 149 -6.48 7.19 6.31
CA SER A 149 -7.14 7.14 4.99
C SER A 149 -6.39 7.97 3.94
N GLU A 150 -5.90 9.16 4.29
CA GLU A 150 -5.09 9.98 3.37
C GLU A 150 -3.74 9.33 3.02
N ILE A 151 -3.04 8.76 4.01
CA ILE A 151 -1.78 8.05 3.76
C ILE A 151 -2.02 6.82 2.90
N ALA A 152 -3.07 6.04 3.19
CA ALA A 152 -3.47 4.89 2.38
C ALA A 152 -3.68 5.29 0.92
N ALA A 153 -4.39 6.40 0.68
CA ALA A 153 -4.60 6.94 -0.66
C ALA A 153 -3.28 7.31 -1.37
N ARG A 154 -2.36 7.98 -0.67
CA ARG A 154 -1.04 8.35 -1.21
C ARG A 154 -0.20 7.11 -1.55
N VAL A 155 -0.22 6.08 -0.70
CA VAL A 155 0.45 4.81 -0.97
C VAL A 155 -0.17 4.11 -2.18
N HIS A 156 -1.50 4.02 -2.25
CA HIS A 156 -2.23 3.45 -3.38
C HIS A 156 -1.93 4.17 -4.69
N TYR A 157 -1.91 5.51 -4.68
CA TYR A 157 -1.57 6.32 -5.84
C TYR A 157 -0.14 6.04 -6.31
N LYS A 158 0.85 6.13 -5.41
CA LYS A 158 2.25 5.79 -5.73
C LYS A 158 2.39 4.38 -6.29
N ALA A 159 1.62 3.43 -5.77
CA ALA A 159 1.65 2.06 -6.24
C ALA A 159 1.16 1.94 -7.69
N GLY A 160 0.15 2.72 -8.08
CA GLY A 160 -0.32 2.85 -9.46
C GLY A 160 0.64 3.59 -10.39
N LEU A 161 1.63 4.31 -9.87
CA LEU A 161 2.69 4.93 -10.66
C LEU A 161 3.85 3.98 -10.98
N ARG A 162 3.89 2.77 -10.39
CA ARG A 162 4.97 1.81 -10.58
C ARG A 162 5.22 1.53 -12.07
N ASP A 163 6.49 1.61 -12.47
CA ASP A 163 6.96 1.40 -13.84
C ASP A 163 8.10 0.37 -13.92
N ALA A 164 8.19 -0.50 -12.91
CA ALA A 164 9.18 -1.57 -12.81
C ALA A 164 8.68 -2.74 -11.96
N THR A 165 9.36 -3.87 -12.08
CA THR A 165 9.22 -5.05 -11.23
C THR A 165 10.60 -5.60 -10.84
N HIS A 166 10.65 -6.66 -10.05
CA HIS A 166 11.90 -7.34 -9.69
C HIS A 166 11.99 -8.71 -10.36
N THR A 167 13.23 -9.15 -10.61
CA THR A 167 13.52 -10.56 -10.94
C THR A 167 14.13 -11.28 -9.74
N TYR A 168 13.82 -12.57 -9.61
CA TYR A 168 14.19 -13.36 -8.46
C TYR A 168 14.91 -14.65 -8.85
N THR A 169 15.76 -15.11 -7.95
CA THR A 169 16.24 -16.49 -7.86
C THR A 169 15.76 -17.08 -6.53
N SER A 170 15.44 -18.37 -6.52
CA SER A 170 15.03 -19.06 -5.30
C SER A 170 15.57 -20.47 -5.25
N TRP A 171 15.80 -20.95 -4.03
CA TRP A 171 16.20 -22.32 -3.75
C TRP A 171 15.49 -22.81 -2.49
N GLU A 172 15.10 -24.08 -2.51
CA GLU A 172 14.31 -24.69 -1.46
C GLU A 172 14.97 -25.98 -0.97
N THR A 173 15.07 -26.10 0.36
CA THR A 173 15.38 -27.34 1.09
C THR A 173 14.11 -27.79 1.83
N PRO A 174 14.07 -28.98 2.46
CA PRO A 174 12.91 -29.41 3.25
C PRO A 174 12.45 -28.39 4.30
N ASP A 175 13.36 -27.62 4.91
CA ASP A 175 13.05 -26.74 6.05
C ASP A 175 13.17 -25.24 5.74
N LEU A 176 13.83 -24.86 4.65
CA LEU A 176 14.12 -23.47 4.31
C LEU A 176 13.83 -23.15 2.84
N LEU A 177 13.10 -22.06 2.61
CA LEU A 177 13.01 -21.36 1.33
C LEU A 177 13.90 -20.13 1.39
N THR A 178 14.80 -19.97 0.42
CA THR A 178 15.55 -18.72 0.27
C THR A 178 15.23 -18.08 -1.06
N VAL A 179 15.05 -16.76 -1.04
CA VAL A 179 14.67 -15.97 -2.20
C VAL A 179 15.56 -14.75 -2.27
N GLU A 180 16.16 -14.52 -3.42
CA GLU A 180 17.05 -13.39 -3.68
C GLU A 180 16.47 -12.54 -4.81
N GLN A 181 16.41 -11.22 -4.56
CA GLN A 181 16.11 -10.23 -5.60
C GLN A 181 17.39 -9.92 -6.37
N VAL A 182 17.39 -10.26 -7.65
CA VAL A 182 18.57 -10.13 -8.51
C VAL A 182 18.68 -8.73 -9.12
N ALA A 183 17.57 -8.18 -9.59
CA ALA A 183 17.55 -6.90 -10.29
C ALA A 183 16.16 -6.26 -10.30
N VAL A 184 16.13 -4.94 -10.50
CA VAL A 184 14.94 -4.19 -10.89
C VAL A 184 14.86 -4.17 -12.41
N ARG A 185 13.69 -4.56 -12.97
CA ARG A 185 13.36 -4.50 -14.38
C ARG A 185 12.27 -3.45 -14.65
N PRO A 186 12.63 -2.32 -15.25
CA PRO A 186 11.67 -1.34 -15.75
C PRO A 186 10.76 -1.93 -16.83
N TYR A 187 9.50 -1.50 -16.85
CA TYR A 187 8.55 -1.83 -17.92
C TYR A 187 8.75 -0.94 -19.15
N THR A 188 9.33 0.25 -18.96
CA THR A 188 9.66 1.18 -20.06
C THR A 188 11.15 1.47 -20.12
N ASP A 189 11.63 1.82 -21.32
CA ASP A 189 13.01 2.26 -21.55
C ASP A 189 13.19 3.79 -21.37
N ILE A 190 12.30 4.44 -20.62
CA ILE A 190 12.39 5.88 -20.36
C ILE A 190 13.49 6.14 -19.33
N LEU A 191 14.40 7.06 -19.66
CA LEU A 191 15.46 7.51 -18.77
C LEU A 191 15.00 8.75 -17.99
N VAL A 192 15.37 8.83 -16.71
CA VAL A 192 15.22 10.02 -15.89
C VAL A 192 16.50 10.85 -15.89
N GLU A 193 16.44 12.05 -15.33
CA GLU A 193 17.62 12.88 -15.09
C GLU A 193 18.68 12.07 -14.31
N GLY A 194 19.91 12.04 -14.82
CA GLY A 194 20.97 11.15 -14.31
C GLY A 194 21.14 9.83 -15.05
N GLY A 195 20.33 9.54 -16.08
CA GLY A 195 20.53 8.41 -16.99
C GLY A 195 20.07 7.05 -16.47
N ALA A 196 19.49 6.99 -15.27
CA ALA A 196 18.84 5.79 -14.75
C ALA A 196 17.51 5.53 -15.49
N ARG A 197 17.11 4.27 -15.61
CA ARG A 197 15.78 3.93 -16.12
C ARG A 197 14.71 4.24 -15.08
N ARG A 198 13.56 4.71 -15.54
CA ARG A 198 12.42 5.08 -14.71
C ARG A 198 11.82 3.84 -14.03
N ILE A 199 11.59 3.95 -12.72
CA ILE A 199 10.94 2.90 -11.91
C ILE A 199 9.56 3.30 -11.40
N PHE A 200 9.25 4.60 -11.41
CA PHE A 200 7.94 5.18 -11.15
C PHE A 200 7.67 6.27 -12.19
N ARG A 201 6.43 6.34 -12.69
CA ARG A 201 5.94 7.52 -13.41
C ARG A 201 6.05 8.76 -12.50
N PRO A 202 6.22 9.96 -13.08
CA PRO A 202 6.24 11.20 -12.30
C PRO A 202 4.98 11.33 -11.45
N TRP A 203 5.15 11.90 -10.26
CA TRP A 203 4.03 12.20 -9.36
C TRP A 203 3.27 13.43 -9.86
N ASP A 204 1.95 13.35 -9.88
CA ASP A 204 1.06 14.47 -10.15
C ASP A 204 0.21 14.77 -8.90
N ASP A 205 0.30 16.00 -8.39
CA ASP A 205 -0.39 16.39 -7.16
C ASP A 205 -1.91 16.45 -7.32
N ILE A 206 -2.41 16.79 -8.52
CA ILE A 206 -3.84 16.85 -8.82
C ILE A 206 -4.41 15.44 -8.90
N GLU A 207 -3.75 14.53 -9.62
CA GLU A 207 -4.15 13.11 -9.65
C GLU A 207 -4.08 12.48 -8.25
N CYS A 208 -3.07 12.83 -7.46
CA CYS A 208 -2.99 12.39 -6.07
C CYS A 208 -4.15 12.95 -5.24
N ALA A 209 -4.51 14.22 -5.41
CA ALA A 209 -5.64 14.83 -4.71
C ALA A 209 -6.97 14.14 -5.06
N GLU A 210 -7.16 13.77 -6.32
CA GLU A 210 -8.30 12.96 -6.77
C GLU A 210 -8.27 11.54 -6.16
N ALA A 211 -7.09 10.92 -6.04
CA ALA A 211 -6.94 9.65 -5.34
C ALA A 211 -7.34 9.78 -3.87
N ILE A 212 -6.83 10.78 -3.14
CA ILE A 212 -7.22 11.06 -1.75
C ILE A 212 -8.73 11.25 -1.63
N SER A 213 -9.33 12.01 -2.54
CA SER A 213 -10.77 12.28 -2.53
C SER A 213 -11.61 11.00 -2.65
N ARG A 214 -11.15 10.00 -3.42
CA ARG A 214 -11.82 8.71 -3.59
C ARG A 214 -11.75 7.80 -2.36
N TYR A 215 -10.71 7.94 -1.54
CA TYR A 215 -10.48 7.09 -0.37
C TYR A 215 -10.84 7.76 0.97
N ARG A 216 -11.25 9.04 0.96
CA ARG A 216 -11.71 9.74 2.17
C ARG A 216 -13.02 9.12 2.68
N ILE A 217 -13.07 8.89 3.99
CA ILE A 217 -14.27 8.40 4.69
C ILE A 217 -15.27 9.55 4.93
N ALA A 218 -14.79 10.79 5.06
CA ALA A 218 -15.59 11.97 5.37
C ALA A 218 -15.50 13.02 4.27
N ASP A 219 -16.63 13.68 3.98
CA ASP A 219 -16.72 14.78 3.03
C ASP A 219 -16.35 16.10 3.72
N TRP A 220 -15.08 16.49 3.59
CA TRP A 220 -14.51 17.73 4.13
C TRP A 220 -14.23 18.78 3.04
N GLY A 221 -14.95 18.67 1.92
CA GLY A 221 -14.68 19.46 0.73
C GLY A 221 -13.49 18.93 -0.08
N PRO A 222 -13.14 19.64 -1.17
CA PRO A 222 -12.18 19.16 -2.15
C PRO A 222 -10.76 19.08 -1.58
N VAL A 223 -10.04 18.02 -1.95
CA VAL A 223 -8.59 17.92 -1.67
C VAL A 223 -7.82 18.96 -2.48
N TYR A 224 -8.27 19.25 -3.69
CA TYR A 224 -7.73 20.27 -4.57
C TYR A 224 -8.86 21.17 -5.07
N ASP A 225 -8.74 22.47 -4.79
CA ASP A 225 -9.68 23.47 -5.31
C ASP A 225 -9.08 24.15 -6.55
N PRO A 226 -9.64 23.92 -7.76
CA PRO A 226 -9.11 24.51 -8.98
C PRO A 226 -9.33 26.03 -9.08
N ALA A 227 -10.27 26.60 -8.31
CA ALA A 227 -10.51 28.05 -8.32
C ALA A 227 -9.43 28.81 -7.56
N THR A 228 -8.89 28.22 -6.50
CA THR A 228 -7.86 28.83 -5.63
C THR A 228 -6.47 28.23 -5.84
N GLY A 229 -6.37 27.05 -6.46
CA GLY A 229 -5.13 26.29 -6.59
C GLY A 229 -4.65 25.66 -5.28
N MET A 230 -5.48 25.66 -4.23
CA MET A 230 -5.10 25.19 -2.90
C MET A 230 -5.30 23.69 -2.73
N PHE A 231 -4.37 23.06 -2.00
CA PHE A 231 -4.46 21.68 -1.57
C PHE A 231 -4.79 21.60 -0.08
N THR A 232 -5.68 20.68 0.30
CA THR A 232 -5.98 20.37 1.70
C THR A 232 -5.39 19.02 2.10
N THR A 233 -4.72 18.96 3.24
CA THR A 233 -4.17 17.73 3.80
C THR A 233 -4.50 17.63 5.29
N THR A 234 -4.71 16.40 5.74
CA THR A 234 -4.89 16.03 7.14
C THR A 234 -3.56 15.69 7.82
N LEU A 235 -2.48 15.61 7.04
CA LEU A 235 -1.17 15.13 7.49
C LEU A 235 -0.26 16.23 8.01
N GLY A 236 -0.66 17.50 7.89
CA GLY A 236 0.10 18.63 8.42
C GLY A 236 -0.76 19.81 8.84
N ASN A 237 -0.19 20.73 9.61
CA ASN A 237 -0.82 22.01 9.91
C ASN A 237 -0.61 23.00 8.75
N GLY A 238 -1.33 24.13 8.76
CA GLY A 238 -1.23 25.18 7.74
C GLY A 238 0.17 25.82 7.59
N SER A 239 1.12 25.49 8.47
CA SER A 239 2.54 25.88 8.41
C SER A 239 3.47 24.81 7.79
N GLY A 240 2.94 23.65 7.39
CA GLY A 240 3.70 22.58 6.72
C GLY A 240 4.40 21.59 7.65
N GLU A 241 4.13 21.62 8.96
CA GLU A 241 4.61 20.59 9.89
C GLU A 241 3.74 19.34 9.83
N VAL A 242 4.38 18.17 9.79
CA VAL A 242 3.67 16.88 9.78
C VAL A 242 3.04 16.61 11.16
N LEU A 243 1.72 16.46 11.20
CA LEU A 243 0.96 16.26 12.43
C LEU A 243 0.92 14.77 12.81
N SER A 244 1.76 14.35 13.76
CA SER A 244 1.46 13.19 14.61
C SER A 244 0.65 13.68 15.82
N LEU A 245 -0.67 13.55 15.74
CA LEU A 245 -1.70 13.63 16.80
C LEU A 245 -1.77 14.81 17.80
N SER A 246 -0.85 15.78 17.82
CA SER A 246 -0.91 16.87 18.82
C SER A 246 -1.73 18.11 18.42
N THR A 247 -2.23 18.21 17.18
CA THR A 247 -2.90 19.46 16.74
C THR A 247 -4.03 19.27 15.70
N LEU A 248 -4.90 18.27 15.87
CA LEU A 248 -6.22 18.30 15.23
C LEU A 248 -7.21 19.00 16.18
N LEU A 249 -7.02 20.31 16.40
CA LEU A 249 -8.09 21.15 16.93
C LEU A 249 -9.07 21.41 15.80
N ILE A 250 -10.03 20.51 15.69
CA ILE A 250 -11.25 20.69 14.89
C ILE A 250 -11.92 21.96 15.42
N GLN A 251 -11.94 23.04 14.63
CA GLN A 251 -12.95 24.08 14.80
C GLN A 251 -14.06 23.87 13.76
N PRO A 252 -15.33 24.05 14.17
CA PRO A 252 -16.51 23.72 13.38
C PRO A 252 -16.63 24.55 12.10
#